data_AF-A0A256IQP5-F1
#
_entry.id   AF-A0A256IQP5-F1
#
_cell.length_a   1.000
_cell.length_b   1.000
_cell.length_c   1.000
_cell.angle_alpha   90.00
_cell.angle_beta   90.00
_cell.angle_gamma   90.00
#
_symmetry.space_group_name_H-M   'P 1'
#
loop_
_entity.id
_entity.type
_entity.pdbx_description
1 polymer ?
#
loop_
_entity_poly.entity_id
_entity_poly.type
_entity_poly.pdbx_seq_one_letter_code
_entity_poly.pdbx_strand_id
1 'polypeptide(L)'
;ADRIAGIVTRRVLPAVAAGRAEAFGAAVASVGRLNGAWYADEQGGVYRPPVGDVVASLSASPAVFGAGQSSWGPAVYGVTDADRADAAAEAGERALEAAGVAGGVAVVRAANEGARVRGGPGGSDGSGSLARDRDEGQH
;
A
#
# COMPACT_ATOMS: atom_id res chain seq x y z
N ALA A 1 -19.30 -7.69 -11.62
CA ALA A 1 -18.36 -6.73 -12.25
C ALA A 1 -18.92 -5.29 -12.26
N ASP A 2 -20.00 -5.03 -12.99
CA ASP A 2 -20.45 -3.70 -13.45
C ASP A 2 -20.60 -2.63 -12.35
N ARG A 3 -21.06 -3.02 -11.16
CA ARG A 3 -21.19 -2.10 -10.01
C ARG A 3 -19.84 -1.52 -9.57
N ILE A 4 -18.77 -2.33 -9.55
CA ILE A 4 -17.42 -1.85 -9.21
C ILE A 4 -16.87 -0.99 -10.35
N ALA A 5 -16.98 -1.44 -11.61
CA ALA A 5 -16.56 -0.65 -12.77
C ALA A 5 -17.22 0.74 -12.81
N GLY A 6 -18.52 0.81 -12.47
CA GLY A 6 -19.26 2.05 -12.32
C GLY A 6 -18.78 2.95 -11.18
N ILE A 7 -18.33 2.40 -10.05
CA ILE A 7 -17.75 3.18 -8.94
C ILE A 7 -16.35 3.69 -9.30
N VAL A 8 -15.52 2.84 -9.93
CA VAL A 8 -14.17 3.22 -10.37
C VAL A 8 -14.24 4.39 -11.36
N THR A 9 -15.02 4.24 -12.43
CA THR A 9 -15.13 5.23 -13.50
C THR A 9 -15.80 6.54 -13.06
N ARG A 10 -16.86 6.49 -12.24
CA ARG A 10 -17.64 7.69 -11.87
C ARG A 10 -17.28 8.30 -10.52
N ARG A 11 -16.50 7.63 -9.66
CA ARG A 11 -16.14 8.13 -8.32
C ARG A 11 -14.64 8.10 -8.05
N VAL A 12 -13.97 6.96 -8.21
CA VAL A 12 -12.54 6.83 -7.86
C VAL A 12 -11.66 7.70 -8.77
N LEU A 13 -11.74 7.49 -10.10
CA LEU A 13 -10.95 8.23 -11.09
C LEU A 13 -11.16 9.77 -11.02
N PRO A 14 -12.40 10.31 -11.03
CA PRO A 14 -12.60 11.75 -10.93
C PRO A 14 -12.32 12.33 -9.54
N ALA A 15 -12.19 11.52 -8.47
CA ALA A 15 -11.77 12.00 -7.16
C ALA A 15 -10.25 12.14 -7.07
N VAL A 16 -9.49 11.13 -7.50
CA VAL A 16 -8.02 11.20 -7.50
C VAL A 16 -7.50 12.27 -8.47
N ALA A 17 -8.09 12.38 -9.68
CA ALA A 17 -7.72 13.39 -10.67
C ALA A 17 -7.96 14.85 -10.20
N ALA A 18 -8.80 15.06 -9.18
CA ALA A 18 -9.10 16.37 -8.62
C ALA A 18 -8.55 16.57 -7.20
N GLY A 19 -7.68 15.68 -6.71
CA GLY A 19 -7.09 15.77 -5.36
C GLY A 19 -8.10 15.64 -4.22
N ARG A 20 -9.32 15.15 -4.46
CA ARG A 20 -10.40 15.06 -3.46
C ARG A 20 -10.26 13.81 -2.61
N ALA A 21 -9.35 13.85 -1.63
CA ALA A 21 -9.01 12.74 -0.73
C ALA A 21 -10.24 12.09 -0.06
N GLU A 22 -11.19 12.90 0.43
CA GLU A 22 -12.43 12.42 1.05
C GLU A 22 -13.29 11.59 0.08
N ALA A 23 -13.59 12.16 -1.09
CA ALA A 23 -14.38 11.50 -2.13
C ALA A 23 -13.68 10.23 -2.67
N PHE A 24 -12.34 10.22 -2.69
CA PHE A 24 -11.52 9.08 -3.08
C PHE A 24 -11.60 7.97 -2.02
N GLY A 25 -11.38 8.28 -0.74
CA GLY A 25 -11.48 7.32 0.37
C GLY A 25 -12.84 6.62 0.43
N ALA A 26 -13.92 7.40 0.40
CA ALA A 26 -15.28 6.87 0.41
C ALA A 26 -15.60 6.00 -0.83
N ALA A 27 -15.00 6.30 -1.99
CA ALA A 27 -15.16 5.51 -3.21
C ALA A 27 -14.36 4.20 -3.15
N VAL A 28 -13.11 4.22 -2.69
CA VAL A 28 -12.25 3.04 -2.58
C VAL A 28 -12.76 2.09 -1.49
N ALA A 29 -13.21 2.59 -0.34
CA ALA A 29 -13.88 1.78 0.68
C ALA A 29 -15.18 1.11 0.14
N SER A 30 -15.93 1.83 -0.71
CA SER A 30 -17.11 1.25 -1.40
C SER A 30 -16.73 0.10 -2.34
N VAL A 31 -15.59 0.19 -3.03
CA VAL A 31 -15.05 -0.89 -3.89
C VAL A 31 -14.57 -2.07 -3.04
N GLY A 32 -13.75 -1.81 -2.01
CA GLY A 32 -13.21 -2.85 -1.12
C GLY A 32 -14.30 -3.68 -0.47
N ARG A 33 -15.34 -3.04 0.08
CA ARG A 33 -16.49 -3.71 0.67
C ARG A 33 -17.28 -4.56 -0.32
N LEU A 34 -17.43 -4.11 -1.57
CA LEU A 34 -18.10 -4.91 -2.62
C LEU A 34 -17.26 -6.11 -3.05
N ASN A 35 -15.94 -5.96 -3.12
CA ASN A 35 -15.04 -7.06 -3.43
C ASN A 35 -15.05 -8.11 -2.31
N GLY A 36 -14.90 -7.68 -1.06
CA GLY A 36 -14.95 -8.56 0.11
C GLY A 36 -16.30 -9.28 0.28
N ALA A 37 -17.41 -8.64 -0.12
CA ALA A 37 -18.73 -9.28 -0.12
C ALA A 37 -18.88 -10.39 -1.17
N TRP A 38 -18.05 -10.45 -2.23
CA TRP A 38 -18.04 -11.56 -3.19
C TRP A 38 -17.24 -12.78 -2.70
N TYR A 39 -16.34 -12.59 -1.73
CA TYR A 39 -15.49 -13.64 -1.17
C TYR A 39 -15.83 -13.92 0.31
N ALA A 40 -17.04 -13.55 0.73
CA ALA A 40 -17.40 -13.54 2.14
C ALA A 40 -17.47 -14.96 2.72
N ASP A 41 -17.91 -15.93 1.92
CA ASP A 41 -18.01 -17.34 2.31
C ASP A 41 -16.62 -17.99 2.42
N GLU A 42 -15.66 -17.57 1.58
CA GLU A 42 -14.29 -18.07 1.57
C GLU A 42 -13.39 -17.46 2.65
N GLN A 43 -13.59 -16.18 3.01
CA GLN A 43 -12.75 -15.48 4.00
C GLN A 43 -13.41 -15.33 5.39
N GLY A 44 -14.64 -15.79 5.57
CA GLY A 44 -15.37 -15.75 6.84
C GLY A 44 -16.01 -14.40 7.18
N GLY A 45 -16.34 -13.59 6.17
CA GLY A 45 -16.96 -12.26 6.33
C GLY A 45 -16.60 -11.28 5.22
N VAL A 46 -17.19 -10.08 5.23
CA VAL A 46 -16.86 -9.02 4.23
C VAL A 46 -15.40 -8.55 4.34
N TYR A 47 -14.81 -8.69 5.52
CA TYR A 47 -13.37 -8.73 5.76
C TYR A 47 -13.09 -9.95 6.64
N ARG A 48 -11.89 -10.53 6.53
CA ARG A 48 -11.54 -11.69 7.38
C ARG A 48 -11.49 -11.31 8.86
N PRO A 49 -11.90 -12.14 9.81
CA PRO A 49 -11.59 -11.90 11.23
C PRO A 49 -10.07 -11.93 11.48
N PRO A 50 -9.51 -11.07 12.36
CA PRO A 50 -10.11 -9.93 13.06
C PRO A 50 -10.00 -8.59 12.29
N VAL A 51 -9.61 -8.62 11.02
CA VAL A 51 -9.45 -7.42 10.16
C VAL A 51 -10.75 -6.60 10.09
N GLY A 52 -11.91 -7.25 10.14
CA GLY A 52 -13.21 -6.57 10.18
C GLY A 52 -13.35 -5.55 11.30
N ASP A 53 -12.88 -5.87 12.50
CA ASP A 53 -13.00 -5.01 13.69
C ASP A 53 -12.04 -3.82 13.61
N VAL A 54 -10.82 -4.06 13.12
CA VAL A 54 -9.83 -3.00 12.84
C VAL A 54 -10.37 -2.03 11.78
N VAL A 55 -10.96 -2.54 10.69
CA VAL A 55 -11.58 -1.69 9.65
C VAL A 55 -12.79 -0.92 10.19
N ALA A 56 -13.63 -1.54 11.03
CA ALA A 56 -14.78 -0.88 11.64
C ALA A 56 -14.35 0.28 12.57
N SER A 57 -13.40 0.02 13.47
CA SER A 57 -12.84 1.02 14.38
C SER A 57 -12.16 2.17 13.62
N LEU A 58 -11.33 1.83 12.63
CA LEU A 58 -10.64 2.83 11.80
C LEU A 58 -11.63 3.68 10.97
N SER A 59 -12.73 3.09 10.49
CA SER A 59 -13.80 3.79 9.75
C SER A 59 -14.64 4.73 10.61
N ALA A 60 -14.60 4.59 11.94
CA ALA A 60 -15.30 5.48 12.87
C ALA A 60 -14.49 6.76 13.18
N SER A 61 -13.22 6.82 12.79
CA SER A 61 -12.36 7.98 13.02
C SER A 61 -12.65 9.12 12.03
N PRO A 62 -12.88 10.37 12.48
CA PRO A 62 -13.02 11.52 11.59
C PRO A 62 -11.71 11.87 10.85
N ALA A 63 -10.59 11.26 11.22
CA ALA A 63 -9.33 11.36 10.51
C ALA A 63 -9.22 10.46 9.28
N VAL A 64 -10.20 9.56 9.05
CA VAL A 64 -10.15 8.54 7.99
C VAL A 64 -11.38 8.64 7.09
N PHE A 65 -11.14 8.95 5.82
CA PHE A 65 -12.18 9.11 4.80
C PHE A 65 -12.73 7.80 4.25
N GLY A 66 -12.05 6.70 4.53
CA GLY A 66 -12.46 5.35 4.15
C GLY A 66 -11.36 4.35 4.45
N ALA A 67 -11.74 3.20 4.99
CA ALA A 67 -10.81 2.11 5.32
C ALA A 67 -11.22 0.80 4.64
N GLY A 68 -10.30 -0.16 4.61
CA GLY A 68 -10.54 -1.49 4.10
C GLY A 68 -9.36 -2.44 4.25
N GLN A 69 -9.60 -3.71 3.92
CA GLN A 69 -8.57 -4.75 3.83
C GLN A 69 -7.78 -4.62 2.51
N SER A 70 -6.45 -4.75 2.58
CA SER A 70 -5.59 -4.91 1.41
C SER A 70 -5.49 -6.39 1.03
N SER A 71 -5.83 -6.74 -0.21
CA SER A 71 -5.85 -8.13 -0.72
C SER A 71 -6.52 -9.12 0.27
N TRP A 72 -5.85 -10.21 0.66
CA TRP A 72 -6.32 -11.20 1.64
C TRP A 72 -5.92 -10.86 3.10
N GLY A 73 -5.54 -9.61 3.36
CA GLY A 73 -5.00 -9.17 4.64
C GLY A 73 -3.63 -9.78 4.98
N PRO A 74 -3.13 -9.63 6.22
CA PRO A 74 -3.79 -8.96 7.35
C PRO A 74 -3.78 -7.42 7.26
N ALA A 75 -3.07 -6.83 6.30
CA ALA A 75 -2.93 -5.38 6.18
C ALA A 75 -4.27 -4.67 5.98
N VAL A 76 -4.51 -3.65 6.82
CA VAL A 76 -5.59 -2.66 6.69
C VAL A 76 -5.01 -1.37 6.13
N TYR A 77 -5.79 -0.66 5.33
CA TYR A 77 -5.51 0.72 4.94
C TYR A 77 -6.61 1.65 5.44
N GLY A 78 -6.23 2.90 5.70
CA GLY A 78 -7.13 4.04 5.83
C GLY A 78 -6.66 5.16 4.90
N VAL A 79 -7.61 5.84 4.24
CA VAL A 79 -7.33 7.03 3.42
C VAL A 79 -7.50 8.28 4.29
N THR A 80 -6.48 9.13 4.31
CA THR A 80 -6.45 10.42 5.03
C THR A 80 -5.76 11.49 4.17
N ASP A 81 -5.67 12.72 4.67
CA ASP A 81 -4.85 13.79 4.09
C ASP A 81 -3.70 14.19 5.04
N ALA A 82 -2.82 15.07 4.57
CA ALA A 82 -1.60 15.44 5.30
C ALA A 82 -1.90 16.10 6.66
N ASP A 83 -3.00 16.86 6.75
CA ASP A 83 -3.39 17.61 7.94
C ASP A 83 -3.97 16.71 9.04
N ARG A 84 -4.40 15.50 8.70
CA ARG A 84 -4.96 14.50 9.64
C ARG A 84 -4.09 13.26 9.81
N ALA A 85 -2.87 13.27 9.26
CA ALA A 85 -1.94 12.15 9.26
C ALA A 85 -1.71 11.53 10.66
N ASP A 86 -1.38 12.35 11.65
CA ASP A 86 -1.08 11.89 13.01
C ASP A 86 -2.33 11.32 13.70
N ALA A 87 -3.46 12.02 13.60
CA ALA A 87 -4.75 11.55 14.13
C ALA A 87 -5.24 10.25 13.47
N ALA A 88 -4.88 10.02 12.20
CA ALA A 88 -5.14 8.76 11.49
C ALA A 88 -4.19 7.64 11.95
N ALA A 89 -2.93 7.95 12.28
CA ALA A 89 -1.99 7.00 12.86
C ALA A 89 -2.48 6.51 14.24
N GLU A 90 -2.80 7.44 15.15
CA GLU A 90 -3.38 7.11 16.45
C GLU A 90 -4.69 6.32 16.33
N ALA A 91 -5.52 6.60 15.32
CA ALA A 91 -6.74 5.84 15.07
C ALA A 91 -6.44 4.39 14.63
N GLY A 92 -5.35 4.17 13.89
CA GLY A 92 -4.82 2.83 13.61
C GLY A 92 -4.37 2.10 14.87
N GLU A 93 -3.65 2.78 15.76
CA GLU A 93 -3.16 2.20 17.03
C GLU A 93 -4.33 1.80 17.93
N ARG A 94 -5.29 2.71 18.13
CA ARG A 94 -6.55 2.44 18.86
C ARG A 94 -7.37 1.30 18.22
N ALA A 95 -7.35 1.16 16.90
CA ALA A 95 -8.04 0.09 16.20
C ALA A 95 -7.38 -1.29 16.42
N LEU A 96 -6.04 -1.35 16.49
CA LEU A 96 -5.31 -2.57 16.84
C LEU A 96 -5.54 -2.96 18.32
N GLU A 97 -5.48 -1.98 19.22
CA GLU A 97 -5.74 -2.18 20.66
C GLU A 97 -7.16 -2.68 20.91
N ALA A 98 -8.18 -2.02 20.34
CA ALA A 98 -9.59 -2.41 20.51
C ALA A 98 -9.91 -3.80 19.93
N ALA A 99 -9.21 -4.23 18.88
CA ALA A 99 -9.32 -5.57 18.33
C ALA A 99 -8.43 -6.62 19.03
N GLY A 100 -7.62 -6.21 20.04
CA GLY A 100 -6.75 -7.10 20.80
C GLY A 100 -5.61 -7.73 19.98
N VAL A 101 -5.16 -7.08 18.91
CA VAL A 101 -4.16 -7.63 17.97
C VAL A 101 -2.84 -6.88 18.01
N ALA A 102 -1.74 -7.63 17.93
CA ALA A 102 -0.42 -7.06 17.70
C ALA A 102 -0.29 -6.60 16.23
N GLY A 103 0.29 -5.42 16.03
CA GLY A 103 0.53 -4.84 14.71
C GLY A 103 1.38 -3.59 14.78
N GLY A 104 1.69 -3.01 13.62
CA GLY A 104 2.34 -1.71 13.51
C GLY A 104 1.56 -0.80 12.57
N VAL A 105 1.59 0.51 12.84
CA VAL A 105 0.94 1.53 12.03
C VAL A 105 2.02 2.38 11.35
N ALA A 106 1.77 2.75 10.10
CA ALA A 106 2.65 3.64 9.34
C ALA A 106 1.83 4.55 8.42
N VAL A 107 2.08 5.85 8.48
CA VAL A 107 1.53 6.80 7.50
C VAL A 107 2.48 6.84 6.31
N VAL A 108 1.93 6.59 5.11
CA VAL A 108 2.68 6.57 3.85
C VAL A 108 2.04 7.47 2.81
N ARG A 109 2.84 8.02 1.90
CA ARG A 109 2.35 8.72 0.72
C ARG A 109 2.21 7.74 -0.44
N ALA A 110 1.23 7.97 -1.33
CA ALA A 110 1.14 7.24 -2.58
C ALA A 110 2.42 7.44 -3.41
N ALA A 111 2.98 6.35 -3.92
CA ALA A 111 4.12 6.40 -4.83
C ALA A 111 3.64 6.84 -6.22
N ASN A 112 3.96 8.07 -6.62
CA ASN A 112 3.65 8.62 -7.95
C ASN A 112 4.72 8.25 -9.00
N GLU A 113 5.64 7.35 -8.66
CA GLU A 113 6.72 6.87 -9.51
C GLU A 113 6.77 5.34 -9.48
N GLY A 114 7.15 4.73 -10.61
CA GLY A 114 7.39 3.29 -10.69
C GLY A 114 8.74 2.86 -10.11
N ALA A 115 9.04 1.57 -10.21
CA ALA A 115 10.31 1.01 -9.77
C ALA A 115 11.51 1.65 -10.51
N ARG A 116 12.47 2.19 -9.75
CA ARG A 116 13.71 2.75 -10.29
C ARG A 116 14.81 1.69 -10.31
N VAL A 117 15.12 1.16 -11.49
CA VAL A 117 16.26 0.25 -11.67
C VAL A 117 17.56 1.07 -11.71
N ARG A 118 18.49 0.79 -10.79
CA ARG A 118 19.87 1.28 -10.87
C ARG A 118 20.73 0.13 -11.38
N GLY A 119 21.38 0.31 -12.52
CA GLY A 119 22.40 -0.62 -12.97
C GLY A 119 23.57 -0.61 -11.98
N GLY A 120 23.97 -1.80 -11.50
CA GLY A 120 25.29 -1.96 -10.91
C GLY A 120 26.37 -1.68 -11.97
N PRO A 121 27.61 -1.38 -11.56
CA PRO A 121 28.70 -1.17 -12.53
C PRO A 121 28.85 -2.43 -13.40
N GLY A 122 28.62 -2.28 -14.69
CA GLY A 122 28.90 -3.35 -15.65
C GLY A 122 30.38 -3.70 -15.57
N GLY A 123 30.69 -4.99 -15.47
CA GLY A 123 32.07 -5.47 -15.36
C GLY A 123 32.91 -4.96 -16.52
N SER A 124 33.92 -4.15 -16.21
CA SER A 124 34.90 -3.66 -17.19
C SER A 124 35.98 -4.72 -17.43
N ASP A 125 35.58 -5.87 -17.97
CA ASP A 125 36.52 -6.85 -18.52
C ASP A 125 36.98 -6.37 -19.90
N GLY A 126 38.18 -5.77 -19.96
CA GLY A 126 38.67 -5.23 -21.23
C GLY A 126 39.90 -4.32 -21.21
N SER A 127 40.83 -4.46 -20.25
CA SER A 127 42.16 -3.83 -20.36
C SER A 127 43.29 -4.86 -20.34
N GLY A 128 43.38 -5.63 -21.44
CA GLY A 128 44.59 -6.40 -21.73
C GLY A 128 45.74 -5.47 -22.11
N SER A 129 46.65 -5.21 -21.17
CA SER A 129 47.94 -4.55 -21.42
C SER A 129 48.99 -4.95 -20.37
N LEU A 130 49.33 -6.23 -20.33
CA LEU A 130 50.56 -6.67 -19.66
C LEU A 130 51.74 -6.35 -20.57
N ALA A 131 52.56 -5.38 -20.16
CA ALA A 131 53.82 -5.08 -20.80
C ALA A 131 54.92 -4.90 -19.75
N ARG A 132 56.00 -5.65 -19.97
CA ARG A 132 57.32 -5.59 -19.33
C ARG A 132 57.44 -6.24 -17.94
N ASP A 133 58.51 -6.95 -17.59
CA ASP A 133 59.67 -7.59 -18.26
C ASP A 133 60.70 -7.76 -17.12
N ARG A 134 61.20 -8.99 -16.91
CA ARG A 134 62.42 -9.29 -16.13
C ARG A 134 62.98 -10.66 -16.58
N ASP A 135 63.88 -10.60 -17.54
CA ASP A 135 65.27 -11.09 -17.39
C ASP A 135 65.55 -12.18 -16.32
N GLU A 136 65.70 -13.44 -16.78
CA GLU A 136 66.74 -14.43 -16.44
C GLU A 136 66.84 -15.42 -17.64
N GLY A 137 67.94 -16.12 -17.97
CA GLY A 137 69.33 -16.01 -17.50
C GLY A 137 70.20 -17.23 -17.86
N GLN A 138 71.10 -17.11 -18.85
CA GLN A 138 72.24 -18.01 -19.19
C GLN A 138 71.96 -19.48 -19.58
N HIS A 139 72.31 -19.88 -20.82
CA HIS A 139 73.45 -20.76 -21.14
C HIS A 139 73.61 -21.00 -22.65
#